data_AF-A0A3R7J4T4-F1
#
_entry.id   AF-A0A3R7J4T4-F1
#
_cell.length_a   1.000
_cell.length_b   1.000
_cell.length_c   1.000
_cell.angle_alpha   90.00
_cell.angle_beta   90.00
_cell.angle_gamma   90.00
#
_symmetry.space_group_name_H-M   'P 1'
#
loop_
_entity.id
_entity.type
_entity.pdbx_description
1 polymer ?
#
loop_
_entity_poly.entity_id
_entity_poly.type
_entity_poly.pdbx_seq_one_letter_code
_entity_poly.pdbx_strand_id
1 'polypeptide(L)'
;MHSTLEKEDKDLFTANGVLQILERDMPLKEAPERWQSLTNKQLKAIDVVVCLDYVMFLTVLEDIQMRIRVSFKHKQLHLICLDTIDTPEEAVAGSERVLELCKELDVSMPELTEEFVKAVVEKFEKQHEQQMFYLGLHM
;
A
#
# COMPACT_ATOMS: atom_id res chain seq x y z
N MET A 1 -18.62 12.91 1.68
CA MET A 1 -18.41 12.58 0.26
C MET A 1 -19.60 11.86 -0.32
N HIS A 2 -19.97 10.67 0.17
CA HIS A 2 -21.12 9.90 -0.36
C HIS A 2 -22.41 10.70 -0.46
N SER A 3 -22.92 11.26 0.63
CA SER A 3 -24.18 12.04 0.59
C SER A 3 -24.08 13.33 -0.24
N THR A 4 -22.87 13.80 -0.54
CA THR A 4 -22.65 14.93 -1.44
C THR A 4 -22.84 14.46 -2.88
N LEU A 5 -22.13 13.40 -3.29
CA LEU A 5 -22.25 12.84 -4.64
C LEU A 5 -23.66 12.31 -4.93
N GLU A 6 -24.30 11.66 -3.95
CA GLU A 6 -25.68 11.18 -4.09
C GLU A 6 -26.67 12.32 -4.38
N LYS A 7 -26.45 13.50 -3.78
CA LYS A 7 -27.29 14.69 -4.03
C LYS A 7 -26.94 15.39 -5.34
N GLU A 8 -25.69 15.30 -5.78
CA GLU A 8 -25.23 15.91 -7.03
C GLU A 8 -25.79 15.17 -8.25
N ASP A 9 -25.60 13.84 -8.33
CA ASP A 9 -26.13 13.00 -9.40
C ASP A 9 -26.12 11.52 -9.01
N LYS A 10 -27.20 11.05 -8.37
CA LYS A 10 -27.30 9.66 -7.90
C LYS A 10 -27.16 8.63 -9.03
N ASP A 11 -27.77 8.89 -10.19
CA ASP A 11 -27.79 7.92 -11.29
C ASP A 11 -26.38 7.75 -11.88
N LEU A 12 -25.66 8.86 -12.10
CA LEU A 12 -24.28 8.84 -12.57
C LEU A 12 -23.35 8.10 -11.61
N PHE A 13 -23.38 8.43 -10.32
CA PHE A 13 -22.45 7.86 -9.33
C PHE A 13 -22.81 6.46 -8.87
N THR A 14 -24.05 6.01 -9.10
CA THR A 14 -24.43 4.60 -8.98
C THR A 14 -23.91 3.81 -10.18
N ALA A 15 -24.07 4.37 -11.40
CA ALA A 15 -23.68 3.70 -12.64
C ALA A 15 -22.17 3.50 -12.78
N ASN A 16 -21.35 4.42 -12.27
CA ASN A 16 -19.89 4.30 -12.26
C ASN A 16 -19.31 3.60 -11.01
N GLY A 17 -20.15 3.15 -10.08
CA GLY A 17 -19.73 2.37 -8.91
C GLY A 17 -19.18 3.17 -7.72
N VAL A 18 -19.04 4.50 -7.82
CA VAL A 18 -18.42 5.31 -6.77
C VAL A 18 -19.21 5.28 -5.46
N LEU A 19 -20.55 5.30 -5.52
CA LEU A 19 -21.36 5.24 -4.29
C LEU A 19 -21.15 3.91 -3.55
N GLN A 20 -21.07 2.80 -4.27
CA GLN A 20 -20.85 1.46 -3.73
C GLN A 20 -19.45 1.34 -3.10
N ILE A 21 -18.42 1.93 -3.72
CA ILE A 21 -17.07 2.00 -3.15
C ILE A 21 -17.09 2.78 -1.83
N LEU A 22 -17.77 3.93 -1.78
CA LEU A 22 -17.85 4.75 -0.57
C LEU A 22 -18.64 4.04 0.53
N GLU A 23 -19.74 3.37 0.21
CA GLU A 23 -20.53 2.58 1.16
C GLU A 23 -19.73 1.42 1.77
N ARG A 24 -18.88 0.77 0.97
CA ARG A 24 -17.93 -0.26 1.44
C ARG A 24 -16.91 0.32 2.41
N ASP A 25 -16.40 1.52 2.17
CA ASP A 25 -15.30 2.13 2.93
C ASP A 25 -15.73 2.71 4.28
N MET A 26 -16.94 3.28 4.35
CA MET A 26 -17.50 3.89 5.57
C MET A 26 -17.39 3.05 6.85
N PRO A 27 -17.71 1.74 6.87
CA PRO A 27 -17.58 0.94 8.08
C PRO A 27 -16.13 0.59 8.45
N LEU A 28 -15.16 0.77 7.54
CA LEU A 28 -13.76 0.39 7.78
C LEU A 28 -12.98 1.47 8.53
N LYS A 29 -13.21 2.75 8.22
CA LYS A 29 -12.56 3.89 8.87
C LYS A 29 -13.34 5.19 8.67
N GLU A 30 -13.06 6.18 9.53
CA GLU A 30 -13.76 7.47 9.53
C GLU A 30 -13.53 8.28 8.25
N ALA A 31 -12.29 8.30 7.75
CA ALA A 31 -11.91 9.05 6.56
C ALA A 31 -10.67 8.46 5.88
N PRO A 32 -10.41 8.79 4.61
CA PRO A 32 -9.11 8.56 3.98
C PRO A 32 -7.99 9.24 4.78
N GLU A 33 -6.84 8.59 4.85
CA GLU A 33 -5.67 9.07 5.60
C GLU A 33 -4.51 9.30 4.64
N ARG A 34 -3.80 10.40 4.82
CA ARG A 34 -2.66 10.75 3.99
C ARG A 34 -1.37 10.20 4.60
N TRP A 35 -0.56 9.51 3.80
CA TRP A 35 0.75 8.97 4.22
C TRP A 35 1.62 10.02 4.93
N GLN A 36 1.75 11.22 4.34
CA GLN A 36 2.58 12.28 4.90
C GLN A 36 2.05 12.84 6.23
N SER A 37 0.83 12.50 6.64
CA SER A 37 0.28 12.87 7.95
C SER A 37 0.66 11.90 9.07
N LEU A 38 1.26 10.75 8.75
CA LEU A 38 1.75 9.81 9.76
C LEU A 38 2.80 10.48 10.65
N THR A 39 2.64 10.30 11.96
CA THR A 39 3.65 10.73 12.93
C THR A 39 4.90 9.83 12.85
N ASN A 40 6.03 10.33 13.33
CA ASN A 40 7.24 9.50 13.43
C ASN A 40 7.03 8.22 14.26
N LYS A 41 6.13 8.25 15.26
CA LYS A 41 5.78 7.07 16.06
C LYS A 41 5.03 6.03 15.24
N GLN A 42 4.03 6.46 14.45
CA GLN A 42 3.28 5.55 13.57
C GLN A 42 4.20 4.96 12.50
N LEU A 43 5.03 5.78 11.86
CA LEU A 43 5.98 5.29 10.86
C LEU A 43 6.99 4.30 11.47
N LYS A 44 7.39 4.49 12.73
CA LYS A 44 8.24 3.53 13.46
C LYS A 44 7.56 2.18 13.75
N ALA A 45 6.24 2.08 13.66
CA ALA A 45 5.51 0.82 13.87
C ALA A 45 5.27 0.00 12.58
N ILE A 46 5.70 0.49 11.41
CA ILE A 46 5.46 -0.16 10.12
C ILE A 46 6.74 -0.83 9.62
N ASP A 47 6.75 -2.15 9.40
CA ASP A 47 7.95 -2.86 8.93
C ASP A 47 7.97 -3.04 7.40
N VAL A 48 6.78 -3.18 6.80
CA VAL A 48 6.57 -3.31 5.35
C VAL A 48 5.54 -2.30 4.87
N VAL A 49 5.81 -1.67 3.73
CA VAL A 49 4.86 -0.81 3.00
C VAL A 49 4.68 -1.38 1.60
N VAL A 50 3.43 -1.70 1.25
CA VAL A 50 3.07 -2.14 -0.10
C VAL A 50 2.35 -1.00 -0.81
N CYS A 51 2.91 -0.57 -1.94
CA CYS A 51 2.33 0.41 -2.84
C CYS A 51 1.68 -0.30 -4.04
N LEU A 52 0.53 0.23 -4.47
CA LEU A 52 -0.30 -0.31 -5.55
C LEU A 52 -0.21 0.46 -6.87
N ASP A 53 0.60 1.52 -6.89
CA ASP A 53 0.89 2.37 -8.05
C ASP A 53 2.33 2.86 -7.94
N TYR A 54 3.04 2.91 -9.07
CA TYR A 54 4.44 3.33 -9.11
C TYR A 54 4.65 4.80 -8.70
N VAL A 55 3.72 5.71 -9.04
CA VAL A 55 3.83 7.13 -8.63
C VAL A 55 3.65 7.26 -7.11
N MET A 56 2.77 6.47 -6.50
CA MET A 56 2.61 6.38 -5.06
C MET A 56 3.87 5.83 -4.39
N PHE A 57 4.49 4.79 -4.97
CA PHE A 57 5.76 4.25 -4.49
C PHE A 57 6.85 5.34 -4.44
N LEU A 58 7.01 6.12 -5.51
CA LEU A 58 7.97 7.23 -5.55
C LEU A 58 7.64 8.31 -4.52
N THR A 59 6.36 8.65 -4.36
CA THR A 59 5.89 9.65 -3.39
C THR A 59 6.17 9.23 -1.95
N VAL A 60 5.97 7.95 -1.63
CA VAL A 60 6.27 7.36 -0.32
C VAL A 60 7.78 7.32 -0.08
N LEU A 61 8.56 6.90 -1.08
CA LEU A 61 10.01 6.86 -1.01
C LEU A 61 10.61 8.25 -0.71
N GLU A 62 10.15 9.29 -1.42
CA GLU A 62 10.62 10.66 -1.22
C GLU A 62 10.34 11.17 0.21
N ASP A 63 9.12 10.96 0.71
CA ASP A 63 8.73 11.37 2.07
C ASP A 63 9.55 10.63 3.14
N ILE A 64 9.75 9.32 2.98
CA ILE A 64 10.60 8.53 3.88
C ILE A 64 12.04 9.07 3.87
N GLN A 65 12.63 9.30 2.69
CA GLN A 65 14.00 9.82 2.57
C GLN A 65 14.18 11.19 3.25
N MET A 66 13.18 12.06 3.20
CA MET A 66 13.20 13.34 3.90
C MET A 66 13.18 13.17 5.43
N ARG A 67 12.42 12.20 5.94
CA ARG A 67 12.26 11.95 7.39
C ARG A 67 13.41 11.17 8.02
N ILE A 68 14.04 10.27 7.26
CA ILE A 68 15.17 9.43 7.73
C ILE A 68 16.29 10.28 8.31
N ARG A 69 16.61 11.40 7.65
CA ARG A 69 17.74 12.29 8.01
C ARG A 69 17.66 12.83 9.44
N VAL A 70 16.51 12.73 10.12
CA VAL A 70 16.25 13.39 11.41
C VAL A 70 15.99 12.42 12.57
N SER A 71 15.44 11.22 12.37
CA SER A 71 14.80 10.50 13.52
C SER A 71 14.76 8.97 13.52
N PHE A 72 15.35 8.27 12.54
CA PHE A 72 15.06 6.84 12.32
C PHE A 72 16.22 5.86 12.46
N LYS A 73 17.31 6.23 13.16
CA LYS A 73 18.48 5.36 13.36
C LYS A 73 18.11 3.93 13.80
N HIS A 74 18.64 2.95 13.08
CA HIS A 74 18.53 1.51 13.30
C HIS A 74 17.16 0.89 13.01
N LYS A 75 16.40 1.43 12.06
CA LYS A 75 15.14 0.82 11.61
C LYS A 75 15.26 0.33 10.17
N GLN A 76 14.89 -0.93 9.96
CA GLN A 76 14.67 -1.47 8.62
C GLN A 76 13.21 -1.26 8.21
N LEU A 77 12.99 -0.86 6.96
CA LEU A 77 11.67 -0.71 6.36
C LEU A 77 11.72 -1.27 4.95
N HIS A 78 10.78 -2.15 4.61
CA HIS A 78 10.68 -2.73 3.27
C HIS A 78 9.61 -2.00 2.48
N LEU A 79 10.01 -1.35 1.38
CA LEU A 79 9.08 -0.69 0.47
C LEU A 79 8.93 -1.56 -0.79
N ILE A 80 7.71 -1.97 -1.09
CA ILE A 80 7.36 -2.83 -2.21
C ILE A 80 6.34 -2.12 -3.08
N CYS A 81 6.45 -2.23 -4.41
CA CYS A 81 5.43 -1.80 -5.36
C CYS A 81 4.92 -3.02 -6.13
N LEU A 82 3.63 -3.31 -6.00
CA LEU A 82 2.87 -4.19 -6.86
C LEU A 82 1.97 -3.29 -7.72
N ASP A 83 2.46 -2.88 -8.89
CA ASP A 83 1.79 -1.88 -9.72
C ASP A 83 0.48 -2.43 -10.30
N THR A 84 -0.66 -1.86 -9.91
CA THR A 84 -2.00 -2.31 -10.32
C THR A 84 -2.71 -1.22 -11.11
N ILE A 85 -3.56 -1.62 -12.05
CA ILE A 85 -4.37 -0.66 -12.81
C ILE A 85 -5.50 -0.16 -11.89
N ASP A 86 -5.73 1.15 -11.88
CA ASP A 86 -6.77 1.79 -11.06
C ASP A 86 -8.17 1.58 -11.65
N THR A 87 -8.66 0.34 -11.53
CA THR A 87 -10.02 -0.07 -11.89
C THR A 87 -10.59 -0.95 -10.77
N PRO A 88 -11.93 -0.97 -10.57
CA PRO A 88 -12.54 -1.83 -9.55
C PRO A 88 -12.19 -3.32 -9.71
N GLU A 89 -12.14 -3.81 -10.95
CA GLU A 89 -11.85 -5.21 -11.26
C GLU A 89 -10.42 -5.58 -10.86
N GLU A 90 -9.44 -4.76 -11.26
CA GLU A 90 -8.03 -4.97 -10.89
C GLU A 90 -7.78 -4.72 -9.40
N ALA A 91 -8.56 -3.84 -8.75
CA ALA A 91 -8.47 -3.66 -7.30
C ALA A 91 -8.87 -4.92 -6.53
N VAL A 92 -9.89 -5.67 -7.00
CA VAL A 92 -10.28 -6.95 -6.40
C VAL A 92 -9.16 -7.98 -6.57
N ALA A 93 -8.71 -8.21 -7.81
CA ALA A 93 -7.64 -9.17 -8.08
C ALA A 93 -6.32 -8.78 -7.37
N GLY A 94 -5.98 -7.50 -7.37
CA GLY A 94 -4.81 -6.94 -6.68
C GLY A 94 -4.90 -7.14 -5.17
N SER A 95 -6.08 -6.98 -4.56
CA SER A 95 -6.26 -7.19 -3.12
C SER A 95 -5.98 -8.63 -2.69
N GLU A 96 -6.33 -9.62 -3.52
CA GLU A 96 -6.03 -11.03 -3.26
C GLU A 96 -4.53 -11.30 -3.31
N ARG A 97 -3.83 -10.74 -4.31
CA ARG A 97 -2.37 -10.84 -4.44
C ARG A 97 -1.65 -10.15 -3.28
N VAL A 98 -2.09 -8.96 -2.88
CA VAL A 98 -1.54 -8.25 -1.71
C VAL A 98 -1.76 -9.07 -0.44
N LEU A 99 -2.92 -9.68 -0.25
CA LEU A 99 -3.19 -10.49 0.93
C LEU A 99 -2.27 -11.72 0.98
N GLU A 100 -2.06 -12.39 -0.16
CA GLU A 100 -1.11 -13.50 -0.26
C GLU A 100 0.32 -13.05 0.03
N LEU A 101 0.76 -11.92 -0.54
CA LEU A 101 2.07 -11.33 -0.30
C LEU A 101 2.28 -11.01 1.19
N CYS A 102 1.30 -10.35 1.81
CA CYS A 102 1.35 -10.01 3.23
C CYS A 102 1.46 -11.26 4.11
N LYS A 103 0.77 -12.35 3.77
CA LYS A 103 0.87 -13.61 4.51
C LYS A 103 2.25 -14.25 4.41
N GLU A 104 2.92 -14.16 3.26
CA GLU A 104 4.29 -14.67 3.10
C GLU A 104 5.31 -13.80 3.83
N LEU A 105 5.05 -12.50 3.95
CA LEU A 105 5.91 -11.55 4.65
C LEU A 105 5.63 -11.48 6.16
N ASP A 106 4.55 -12.10 6.66
CA ASP A 106 4.18 -12.15 8.08
C ASP A 106 5.04 -13.17 8.85
N VAL A 107 6.35 -12.88 8.89
CA VAL A 107 7.38 -13.64 9.61
C VAL A 107 7.94 -12.83 10.77
N SER A 108 8.75 -13.47 11.61
CA SER A 108 9.37 -12.75 12.72
C SER A 108 10.40 -11.71 12.25
N MET A 109 10.57 -10.60 12.97
CA MET A 109 11.51 -9.54 12.57
C MET A 109 12.94 -9.99 12.26
N PRO A 110 13.55 -10.97 12.98
CA PRO A 110 14.87 -11.49 12.61
C PRO A 110 14.90 -12.26 11.28
N GLU A 111 13.76 -12.79 10.82
CA GLU A 111 13.61 -13.52 9.56
C GLU A 111 13.23 -12.59 8.40
N LEU A 112 12.63 -11.44 8.68
CA LEU A 112 12.26 -10.40 7.71
C LEU A 112 13.50 -9.63 7.21
N THR A 113 14.48 -10.34 6.66
CA THR A 113 15.70 -9.73 6.10
C THR A 113 15.48 -9.26 4.67
N GLU A 114 16.42 -8.47 4.12
CA GLU A 114 16.29 -8.04 2.71
C GLU A 114 16.34 -9.21 1.73
N GLU A 115 17.17 -10.21 2.02
CA GLU A 115 17.31 -11.42 1.20
C GLU A 115 16.01 -12.23 1.22
N PHE A 116 15.38 -12.36 2.38
CA PHE A 116 14.08 -13.02 2.51
C PHE A 116 13.01 -12.29 1.69
N VAL A 117 12.85 -10.98 1.90
CA VAL A 117 11.84 -10.18 1.19
C VAL A 117 12.10 -10.21 -0.32
N LYS A 118 13.35 -10.11 -0.76
CA LYS A 118 13.72 -10.21 -2.18
C LYS A 118 13.33 -11.56 -2.77
N ALA A 119 13.57 -12.66 -2.04
CA ALA A 119 13.18 -14.00 -2.51
C ALA A 119 11.66 -14.15 -2.63
N VAL A 120 10.89 -13.59 -1.69
CA VAL A 120 9.42 -13.55 -1.76
C VAL A 120 8.95 -12.73 -2.97
N VAL A 121 9.53 -11.55 -3.19
CA VAL A 121 9.19 -10.70 -4.35
C VAL A 121 9.50 -11.43 -5.67
N GLU A 122 10.70 -12.00 -5.83
CA GLU A 122 11.06 -12.74 -7.06
C GLU A 122 10.17 -13.96 -7.31
N LYS A 123 9.69 -14.62 -6.24
CA LYS A 123 8.70 -15.70 -6.34
C LYS A 123 7.36 -15.16 -6.83
N PHE A 124 6.88 -14.07 -6.25
CA PHE A 124 5.63 -13.41 -6.64
C PHE A 124 5.64 -12.95 -8.10
N GLU A 125 6.74 -12.33 -8.54
CA GLU A 125 6.88 -11.87 -9.93
C GLU A 125 6.73 -13.02 -10.93
N LYS A 126 7.31 -14.18 -10.62
CA LYS A 126 7.20 -15.39 -11.44
C LYS A 126 5.81 -16.01 -11.39
N GLN A 127 5.19 -16.06 -10.22
CA GLN A 127 3.88 -16.67 -10.02
C GLN A 127 2.76 -15.89 -10.74
N HIS A 128 2.88 -14.55 -10.79
CA HIS A 128 1.85 -13.68 -11.35
C HIS A 128 2.22 -13.04 -12.68
N GLU A 129 3.39 -13.37 -13.25
CA GLU A 129 3.92 -12.77 -14.49
C GLU A 129 3.90 -11.22 -14.45
N GLN A 130 4.17 -10.65 -13.28
CA GLN A 130 4.03 -9.22 -13.01
C GLN A 130 5.30 -8.70 -12.34
N GLN A 131 5.95 -7.72 -12.95
CA GLN A 131 7.12 -7.10 -12.36
C GLN A 131 6.74 -6.29 -11.12
N MET A 132 7.60 -6.35 -10.09
CA MET A 132 7.46 -5.61 -8.85
C MET A 132 8.70 -4.75 -8.61
N PHE A 133 8.55 -3.73 -7.78
CA PHE A 133 9.70 -2.96 -7.29
C PHE A 133 9.90 -3.26 -5.80
N TYR A 134 11.15 -3.43 -5.39
CA TYR A 134 11.49 -3.62 -3.99
C TYR A 134 12.70 -2.76 -3.63
N LEU A 135 12.60 -2.10 -2.47
CA LEU A 135 13.69 -1.37 -1.86
C LEU A 135 13.69 -1.60 -0.34
N GLY A 136 14.78 -2.18 0.15
CA GLY A 136 15.10 -2.20 1.57
C GLY A 136 15.70 -0.86 2.01
N LEU A 137 15.07 -0.23 3.00
CA LEU A 137 15.51 1.05 3.55
C LEU A 137 16.06 0.82 4.95
N HIS A 138 17.36 1.04 5.08
CA HIS A 138 18.04 1.09 6.37
C HIS A 138 18.08 2.54 6.86
N MET A 139 17.33 2.82 7.92
CA MET A 139 17.13 4.15 8.51
C MET A 139 17.92 4.31 9.79
#